data_AF-A0A355WAN3-F1
#
_entry.id   AF-A0A355WAN3-F1
#
_cell.length_a   1.000
_cell.length_b   1.000
_cell.length_c   1.000
_cell.angle_alpha   90.00
_cell.angle_beta   90.00
_cell.angle_gamma   90.00
#
_symmetry.space_group_name_H-M   'P 1'
#
loop_
_entity.id
_entity.type
_entity.pdbx_description
1 polymer ?
#
loop_
_entity_poly.entity_id
_entity_poly.type
_entity_poly.pdbx_seq_one_letter_code
_entity_poly.pdbx_strand_id
1 'polypeptide(L)'
;MGNTLKKIFIALASIFLVFSVQTYAAENIPKINFVGIDHSPLIEGDKESFLFTSKGYDKVQYRAFLYTESKNEWKQIMPWTNAVDSSIPYKFSYDTPFESGKYKLSVWVKRSGAKGINSNKNGDYDSYYVAELNCVKETEADRVRADGDMIPEKDTYKVGEKVVVNGVDNLRGRKGPYTFRLHIFDANEGKWIMDKDTYRENPEWTPDKPGTYVLDLWGISSNTVHLSKLQADPFARFFDIWKLKIITVEDEKPDPKPDPKPDQPSGDIKKIVLDPGHGGSEPGSMATGYREADATLDIALKTREILNQYPSIKVYMTRESDKYVSVSDRADYINSIDPDASVSIHTNSCPSAPSAKGVEVWCSVQCPENEQGKELANLVL
;
A
#
# COMPACT_ATOMS: atom_id res chain seq x y z
N MET A 1 74.73 -11.89 0.23
CA MET A 1 73.40 -11.65 -0.37
C MET A 1 72.68 -10.54 0.41
N GLY A 2 72.94 -9.24 0.27
CA GLY A 2 73.61 -8.48 -0.77
C GLY A 2 72.59 -7.64 -1.52
N ASN A 3 72.22 -6.46 -0.98
CA ASN A 3 71.63 -5.21 -1.55
C ASN A 3 70.61 -5.22 -2.72
N THR A 4 70.23 -6.37 -3.27
CA THR A 4 69.30 -6.52 -4.39
C THR A 4 67.88 -6.74 -3.89
N LEU A 5 67.67 -7.46 -2.78
CA LEU A 5 66.33 -7.66 -2.19
C LEU A 5 65.73 -6.38 -1.57
N LYS A 6 66.56 -5.48 -1.00
CA LYS A 6 66.06 -4.19 -0.47
C LYS A 6 65.62 -3.22 -1.58
N LYS A 7 66.21 -3.32 -2.78
CA LYS A 7 65.78 -2.52 -3.95
C LYS A 7 64.52 -3.10 -4.62
N ILE A 8 64.31 -4.41 -4.54
CA ILE A 8 63.08 -5.06 -5.04
C ILE A 8 61.87 -4.75 -4.13
N PHE A 9 62.06 -4.62 -2.82
CA PHE A 9 60.97 -4.22 -1.91
C PHE A 9 60.57 -2.73 -2.02
N ILE A 10 61.48 -1.84 -2.39
CA ILE A 10 61.16 -0.40 -2.60
C ILE A 10 60.57 -0.14 -4.00
N ALA A 11 60.90 -0.98 -4.99
CA ALA A 11 60.29 -0.92 -6.33
C ALA A 11 58.86 -1.49 -6.38
N LEU A 12 58.48 -2.41 -5.48
CA LEU A 12 57.11 -2.93 -5.38
C LEU A 12 56.18 -2.10 -4.48
N ALA A 13 56.73 -1.21 -3.66
CA ALA A 13 55.96 -0.24 -2.87
C ALA A 13 55.63 1.06 -3.62
N SER A 14 56.13 1.23 -4.86
CA SER A 14 55.96 2.45 -5.65
C SER A 14 55.05 2.28 -6.89
N ILE A 15 54.50 1.08 -7.10
CA ILE A 15 53.42 0.80 -8.07
C ILE A 15 52.26 0.14 -7.31
N PHE A 16 51.86 0.80 -6.23
CA PHE A 16 50.48 0.77 -5.76
C PHE A 16 50.14 2.22 -5.39
N LEU A 17 50.21 3.09 -6.40
CA LEU A 17 49.20 4.13 -6.48
C LEU A 17 47.91 3.34 -6.67
N VAL A 18 47.24 3.09 -5.55
CA VAL A 18 45.85 2.70 -5.53
C VAL A 18 45.14 3.89 -6.18
N PHE A 19 45.06 3.89 -7.51
CA PHE A 19 43.76 4.10 -8.10
C PHE A 19 42.94 2.95 -7.54
N SER A 20 42.36 3.19 -6.36
CA SER A 20 41.00 2.75 -6.15
C SER A 20 40.26 3.45 -7.27
N VAL A 21 40.24 2.82 -8.44
CA VAL A 21 39.01 2.75 -9.17
C VAL A 21 38.10 2.08 -8.15
N GLN A 22 37.47 2.90 -7.31
CA GLN A 22 36.15 2.60 -6.85
C GLN A 22 35.45 2.33 -8.17
N THR A 23 35.29 1.05 -8.47
CA THR A 23 34.15 0.62 -9.23
C THR A 23 32.99 1.11 -8.38
N TYR A 24 32.59 2.36 -8.59
CA TYR A 24 31.32 2.84 -8.14
C TYR A 24 30.37 1.85 -8.79
N ALA A 25 29.84 0.91 -8.00
CA ALA A 25 28.66 0.19 -8.41
C ALA A 25 27.71 1.28 -8.93
N ALA A 26 27.27 1.15 -10.19
CA ALA A 26 26.42 2.16 -10.81
C ALA A 26 25.35 2.53 -9.79
N GLU A 27 25.38 3.79 -9.35
CA GLU A 27 24.54 4.20 -8.24
C GLU A 27 23.11 3.85 -8.63
N ASN A 28 22.45 3.03 -7.82
CA ASN A 28 21.14 2.49 -8.15
C ASN A 28 20.14 3.67 -8.12
N ILE A 29 19.83 4.21 -9.31
CA ILE A 29 18.95 5.38 -9.50
C ILE A 29 17.51 4.88 -9.65
N PRO A 30 16.57 5.35 -8.81
CA PRO A 30 15.19 4.95 -8.90
C PRO A 30 14.58 5.40 -10.22
N LYS A 31 13.79 4.52 -10.84
CA LYS A 31 13.04 4.80 -12.07
C LYS A 31 11.57 4.47 -11.87
N ILE A 32 10.70 5.42 -12.19
CA ILE A 32 9.27 5.16 -12.29
C ILE A 32 9.05 4.06 -13.34
N ASN A 33 8.36 2.99 -12.94
CA ASN A 33 8.04 1.85 -13.81
C ASN A 33 6.54 1.64 -14.02
N PHE A 34 5.71 2.36 -13.25
CA PHE A 34 4.26 2.39 -13.44
C PHE A 34 3.72 3.77 -13.08
N VAL A 35 2.82 4.28 -13.91
CA VAL A 35 1.94 5.42 -13.61
C VAL A 35 0.56 5.04 -14.10
N GLY A 36 -0.44 5.18 -13.24
CA GLY A 36 -1.82 4.86 -13.50
C GLY A 36 -2.77 5.93 -12.95
N ILE A 37 -4.02 5.84 -13.38
CA ILE A 37 -5.16 6.65 -12.93
C ILE A 37 -6.25 5.73 -12.44
N ASP A 38 -7.11 6.20 -11.54
CA ASP A 38 -8.18 5.40 -10.96
C ASP A 38 -9.13 4.94 -12.07
N HIS A 39 -9.54 5.85 -12.95
CA HIS A 39 -10.38 5.53 -14.10
C HIS A 39 -10.09 6.36 -15.36
N SER A 40 -10.49 5.81 -16.50
CA SER A 40 -10.58 6.53 -17.77
C SER A 40 -11.77 6.00 -18.58
N PRO A 41 -12.44 6.87 -19.37
CA PRO A 41 -12.15 8.29 -19.60
C PRO A 41 -12.41 9.17 -18.37
N LEU A 42 -11.60 10.22 -18.22
CA LEU A 42 -11.86 11.32 -17.30
C LEU A 42 -12.94 12.23 -17.90
N ILE A 43 -13.94 12.58 -17.11
CA ILE A 43 -15.03 13.47 -17.52
C ILE A 43 -14.97 14.76 -16.70
N GLU A 44 -15.37 15.86 -17.30
CA GLU A 44 -15.41 17.17 -16.65
C GLU A 44 -16.18 17.10 -15.33
N GLY A 45 -15.55 17.60 -14.26
CA GLY A 45 -16.05 17.49 -12.89
C GLY A 45 -15.49 16.30 -12.09
N ASP A 46 -14.88 15.31 -12.75
CA ASP A 46 -14.26 14.18 -12.06
C ASP A 46 -13.09 14.64 -11.20
N LYS A 47 -12.92 13.97 -10.05
CA LYS A 47 -11.67 13.95 -9.29
C LYS A 47 -10.91 12.69 -9.68
N GLU A 48 -9.60 12.68 -9.41
CA GLU A 48 -8.75 11.56 -9.84
C GLU A 48 -7.77 11.14 -8.74
N SER A 49 -7.42 9.86 -8.72
CA SER A 49 -6.28 9.37 -7.97
C SER A 49 -5.21 8.83 -8.92
N PHE A 50 -3.97 9.21 -8.65
CA PHE A 50 -2.80 8.75 -9.39
C PHE A 50 -2.11 7.63 -8.63
N LEU A 51 -1.72 6.59 -9.35
CA LEU A 51 -0.96 5.47 -8.82
C LEU A 51 0.41 5.45 -9.45
N PHE A 52 1.47 5.25 -8.66
CA PHE A 52 2.81 5.08 -9.22
C PHE A 52 3.68 4.16 -8.37
N THR A 53 4.57 3.44 -9.05
CA THR A 53 5.66 2.66 -8.44
C THR A 53 6.99 3.06 -9.06
N SER A 54 8.07 2.71 -8.35
CA SER A 54 9.42 2.82 -8.90
C SER A 54 10.27 1.62 -8.53
N LYS A 55 11.34 1.42 -9.29
CA LYS A 55 12.30 0.35 -9.07
C LYS A 55 13.72 0.87 -9.04
N GLY A 56 14.61 0.04 -8.52
CA GLY A 56 16.05 0.32 -8.47
C GLY A 56 16.47 1.11 -7.23
N TYR A 57 15.61 1.26 -6.22
CA TYR A 57 16.00 1.76 -4.90
C TYR A 57 14.90 1.49 -3.88
N ASP A 58 15.21 1.04 -2.66
CA ASP A 58 14.19 0.59 -1.70
C ASP A 58 13.28 1.72 -1.20
N LYS A 59 13.88 2.80 -0.68
CA LYS A 59 13.15 3.94 -0.10
C LYS A 59 13.28 5.19 -0.96
N VAL A 60 12.16 5.67 -1.47
CA VAL A 60 12.11 6.81 -2.38
C VAL A 60 11.17 7.89 -1.86
N GLN A 61 11.25 9.08 -2.45
CA GLN A 61 10.30 10.16 -2.29
C GLN A 61 9.73 10.50 -3.67
N TYR A 62 8.44 10.82 -3.72
CA TYR A 62 7.76 11.21 -4.95
C TYR A 62 7.31 12.66 -4.90
N ARG A 63 7.18 13.28 -6.07
CA ARG A 63 6.58 14.61 -6.26
C ARG A 63 5.85 14.62 -7.59
N ALA A 64 4.76 15.38 -7.71
CA ALA A 64 4.03 15.44 -8.96
C ALA A 64 3.63 16.86 -9.37
N PHE A 65 3.65 17.07 -10.69
CA PHE A 65 3.20 18.28 -11.35
C PHE A 65 2.15 17.92 -12.40
N LEU A 66 1.16 18.78 -12.55
CA LEU A 66 0.15 18.70 -13.58
C LEU A 66 0.31 19.89 -14.52
N TYR A 67 0.46 19.60 -15.80
CA TYR A 67 0.36 20.58 -16.87
C TYR A 67 -1.07 20.63 -17.38
N THR A 68 -1.62 21.82 -17.54
CA THR A 68 -2.91 22.05 -18.19
C THR A 68 -2.69 22.75 -19.52
N GLU A 69 -3.04 22.10 -20.64
CA GLU A 69 -2.73 22.62 -21.98
C GLU A 69 -3.47 23.93 -22.29
N SER A 70 -4.74 24.05 -21.89
CA SER A 70 -5.54 25.27 -22.11
C SER A 70 -5.01 26.49 -21.37
N LYS A 71 -4.31 26.29 -20.24
CA LYS A 71 -3.71 27.34 -19.41
C LYS A 71 -2.22 27.52 -19.70
N ASN A 72 -1.61 26.60 -20.47
CA ASN A 72 -0.17 26.52 -20.72
C ASN A 72 0.65 26.64 -19.43
N GLU A 73 0.22 25.93 -18.39
CA GLU A 73 0.72 26.10 -17.02
C GLU A 73 1.06 24.76 -16.38
N TRP A 74 2.21 24.71 -15.70
CA TRP A 74 2.57 23.62 -14.79
C TRP A 74 2.26 24.02 -13.35
N LYS A 75 1.45 23.21 -12.67
CA LYS A 75 1.15 23.35 -11.25
C LYS A 75 1.72 22.16 -10.50
N GLN A 76 2.42 22.40 -9.38
CA GLN A 76 2.72 21.31 -8.45
C GLN A 76 1.42 20.87 -7.78
N ILE A 77 1.10 19.58 -7.90
CA ILE A 77 -0.10 18.99 -7.29
C ILE A 77 0.24 18.16 -6.04
N MET A 78 1.47 17.64 -5.97
CA MET A 78 1.93 16.84 -4.83
C MET A 78 3.35 17.29 -4.47
N PRO A 79 3.62 17.74 -3.22
CA PRO A 79 4.98 18.03 -2.76
C PRO A 79 5.80 16.73 -2.62
N TRP A 80 7.08 16.84 -2.25
CA TRP A 80 7.85 15.66 -1.89
C TRP A 80 7.17 14.90 -0.75
N THR A 81 6.93 13.61 -0.96
CA THR A 81 6.42 12.71 0.08
C THR A 81 7.49 12.47 1.16
N ASN A 82 7.08 11.90 2.28
CA ASN A 82 8.00 11.16 3.14
C ASN A 82 8.60 9.97 2.38
N ALA A 83 9.63 9.35 2.95
CA ALA A 83 10.22 8.14 2.40
C ALA A 83 9.19 7.01 2.36
N VAL A 84 9.00 6.41 1.20
CA VAL A 84 8.08 5.29 0.96
C VAL A 84 8.81 4.13 0.28
N ASP A 85 8.30 2.91 0.44
CA ASP A 85 8.84 1.76 -0.29
C ASP A 85 8.52 1.86 -1.78
N SER A 86 9.54 1.72 -2.62
CA SER A 86 9.39 1.91 -4.05
C SER A 86 8.50 0.85 -4.71
N SER A 87 8.49 -0.36 -4.13
CA SER A 87 7.75 -1.54 -4.58
C SER A 87 6.28 -1.55 -4.14
N ILE A 88 5.87 -0.64 -3.24
CA ILE A 88 4.47 -0.49 -2.84
C ILE A 88 3.85 0.61 -3.71
N PRO A 89 2.75 0.34 -4.44
CA PRO A 89 2.03 1.37 -5.19
C PRO A 89 1.64 2.54 -4.29
N TYR A 90 2.14 3.73 -4.62
CA TYR A 90 1.77 4.95 -3.93
C TYR A 90 0.54 5.55 -4.62
N LYS A 91 -0.57 5.68 -3.88
CA LYS A 91 -1.81 6.32 -4.35
C LYS A 91 -1.85 7.77 -3.85
N PHE A 92 -2.02 8.71 -4.78
CA PHE A 92 -2.19 10.13 -4.50
C PHE A 92 -3.54 10.61 -5.03
N SER A 93 -4.42 11.04 -4.14
CA SER A 93 -5.72 11.62 -4.51
C SER A 93 -5.59 13.11 -4.82
N TYR A 94 -6.09 13.51 -5.99
CA TYR A 94 -6.17 14.89 -6.44
C TYR A 94 -7.64 15.36 -6.43
N ASP A 95 -8.02 16.03 -5.35
CA ASP A 95 -9.41 16.41 -5.08
C ASP A 95 -9.91 17.63 -5.85
N THR A 96 -9.11 18.19 -6.76
CA THR A 96 -9.57 19.29 -7.61
C THR A 96 -10.25 18.73 -8.86
N PRO A 97 -11.52 19.08 -9.11
CA PRO A 97 -12.24 18.63 -10.31
C PRO A 97 -11.50 19.00 -11.60
N PHE A 98 -11.47 18.07 -12.55
CA PHE A 98 -10.90 18.32 -13.87
C PHE A 98 -11.84 19.14 -14.75
N GLU A 99 -11.27 20.10 -15.49
CA GLU A 99 -11.94 20.76 -16.61
C GLU A 99 -11.70 19.94 -17.90
N SER A 100 -12.62 20.00 -18.86
CA SER A 100 -12.40 19.36 -20.16
C SER A 100 -11.14 19.90 -20.86
N GLY A 101 -10.30 19.01 -21.37
CA GLY A 101 -9.02 19.37 -22.00
C GLY A 101 -7.93 18.32 -21.85
N LYS A 102 -6.73 18.66 -22.36
CA LYS A 102 -5.53 17.81 -22.27
C LYS A 102 -4.63 18.24 -21.13
N TYR A 103 -4.04 17.24 -20.49
CA TYR A 103 -3.15 17.40 -19.35
C TYR A 103 -1.92 16.53 -19.51
N LYS A 104 -0.84 16.89 -18.79
CA LYS A 104 0.32 16.01 -18.61
C LYS A 104 0.64 15.90 -17.12
N LEU A 105 0.69 14.67 -16.61
CA LEU A 105 1.16 14.39 -15.26
C LEU A 105 2.65 14.10 -15.32
N SER A 106 3.46 14.89 -14.62
CA SER A 106 4.88 14.60 -14.42
C SER A 106 5.11 14.11 -12.99
N VAL A 107 5.49 12.83 -12.84
CA VAL A 107 5.84 12.23 -11.56
C VAL A 107 7.36 12.15 -11.46
N TRP A 108 7.91 12.75 -10.42
CA TRP A 108 9.34 12.76 -10.13
C TRP A 108 9.62 11.80 -8.99
N VAL A 109 10.80 11.17 -9.02
CA VAL A 109 11.28 10.29 -7.96
C VAL A 109 12.71 10.64 -7.59
N LYS A 110 13.03 10.50 -6.30
CA LYS A 110 14.40 10.53 -5.82
C LYS A 110 14.61 9.58 -4.65
N ARG A 111 15.86 9.20 -4.42
CA ARG A 111 16.32 8.42 -3.28
C ARG A 111 16.04 9.18 -2.00
N SER A 112 15.49 8.50 -1.00
CA SER A 112 15.27 9.08 0.31
C SER A 112 16.59 9.48 0.97
N GLY A 113 16.64 10.67 1.56
CA GLY A 113 17.80 11.15 2.31
C GLY A 113 19.02 11.54 1.46
N ALA A 114 18.90 11.49 0.13
CA ALA A 114 19.95 11.89 -0.80
C ALA A 114 19.50 13.08 -1.67
N LYS A 115 20.48 13.83 -2.17
CA LYS A 115 20.26 14.82 -3.21
C LYS A 115 20.11 14.11 -4.56
N GLY A 116 19.11 14.49 -5.33
CA GLY A 116 18.89 13.98 -6.67
C GLY A 116 20.06 14.28 -7.62
N ILE A 117 20.32 13.37 -8.55
CA ILE A 117 21.40 13.53 -9.56
C ILE A 117 21.12 14.62 -10.59
N ASN A 118 19.86 15.01 -10.76
CA ASN A 118 19.41 16.11 -11.62
C ASN A 118 18.87 17.24 -10.75
N SER A 119 18.88 18.47 -11.26
CA SER A 119 18.26 19.61 -10.59
C SER A 119 17.82 20.67 -11.58
N ASN A 120 16.72 21.35 -11.27
CA ASN A 120 16.30 22.57 -11.96
C ASN A 120 15.70 23.56 -10.96
N LYS A 121 15.05 24.62 -11.45
CA LYS A 121 14.41 25.66 -10.61
C LYS A 121 13.36 25.12 -9.63
N ASN A 122 12.79 23.95 -9.90
CA ASN A 122 11.78 23.33 -9.05
C ASN A 122 12.42 22.39 -8.01
N GLY A 123 13.73 22.12 -8.06
CA GLY A 123 14.44 21.27 -7.10
C GLY A 123 15.22 20.12 -7.76
N ASP A 124 15.84 19.30 -6.91
CA ASP A 124 16.60 18.11 -7.30
C ASP A 124 15.71 16.86 -7.42
N TYR A 125 16.04 15.97 -8.34
CA TYR A 125 15.37 14.69 -8.58
C TYR A 125 16.33 13.68 -9.20
N ASP A 126 16.01 12.39 -9.11
CA ASP A 126 16.81 11.34 -9.74
C ASP A 126 16.28 10.97 -11.13
N SER A 127 14.97 10.76 -11.24
CA SER A 127 14.30 10.56 -12.53
C SER A 127 12.86 11.07 -12.49
N TYR A 128 12.21 11.08 -13.64
CA TYR A 128 10.81 11.42 -13.77
C TYR A 128 10.14 10.63 -14.89
N TYR A 129 8.82 10.56 -14.85
CA TYR A 129 7.95 10.05 -15.91
C TYR A 129 6.90 11.10 -16.25
N VAL A 130 6.46 11.13 -17.51
CA VAL A 130 5.36 11.99 -17.96
C VAL A 130 4.28 11.14 -18.60
N ALA A 131 3.07 11.21 -18.05
CA ALA A 131 1.87 10.61 -18.60
C ALA A 131 0.98 11.68 -19.24
N GLU A 132 0.35 11.36 -20.36
CA GLU A 132 -0.66 12.22 -20.97
C GLU A 132 -2.06 11.81 -20.48
N LEU A 133 -2.89 12.80 -20.20
CA LEU A 133 -4.24 12.64 -19.68
C LEU A 133 -5.19 13.48 -20.51
N ASN A 134 -6.41 13.00 -20.72
CA ASN A 134 -7.44 13.72 -21.46
C ASN A 134 -8.76 13.64 -20.69
N CYS A 135 -9.31 14.81 -20.39
CA CYS A 135 -10.62 14.96 -19.77
C CYS A 135 -11.62 15.45 -20.82
N VAL A 136 -12.77 14.78 -20.94
CA VAL A 136 -13.80 15.08 -21.95
C VAL A 136 -15.04 15.72 -21.33
N LYS A 137 -15.87 16.36 -22.14
CA LYS A 137 -17.12 16.94 -21.67
C LYS A 137 -18.17 15.87 -21.37
N GLU A 138 -19.02 16.15 -20.39
CA GLU A 138 -20.14 15.30 -19.98
C GLU A 138 -21.12 14.97 -21.13
N THR A 139 -21.31 15.88 -22.08
CA THR A 139 -22.28 15.74 -23.17
C THR A 139 -21.83 14.82 -24.31
N GLU A 140 -20.66 14.19 -24.23
CA GLU A 140 -20.27 13.13 -25.18
C GLU A 140 -21.14 11.88 -24.92
N ALA A 141 -22.34 11.86 -25.50
CA ALA A 141 -23.41 10.87 -25.28
C ALA A 141 -22.97 9.40 -25.47
N ASP A 142 -21.86 9.18 -26.17
CA ASP A 142 -21.31 7.86 -26.43
C ASP A 142 -20.24 7.41 -25.42
N ARG A 143 -19.83 8.21 -24.43
CA ARG A 143 -18.78 7.81 -23.48
C ARG A 143 -19.35 7.00 -22.31
N VAL A 144 -18.51 6.14 -21.73
CA VAL A 144 -18.81 5.44 -20.48
C VAL A 144 -18.21 6.22 -19.31
N ARG A 145 -18.95 6.33 -18.20
CA ARG A 145 -18.39 6.80 -16.92
C ARG A 145 -18.03 5.60 -16.07
N ALA A 146 -16.78 5.55 -15.63
CA ALA A 146 -16.21 4.45 -14.88
C ALA A 146 -15.63 4.90 -13.53
N ASP A 147 -16.20 5.95 -12.94
CA ASP A 147 -15.83 6.49 -11.64
C ASP A 147 -16.35 5.65 -10.45
N GLY A 148 -17.14 4.61 -10.73
CA GLY A 148 -17.54 3.60 -9.75
C GLY A 148 -16.43 2.60 -9.42
N ASP A 149 -16.68 1.74 -8.44
CA ASP A 149 -15.72 0.78 -7.90
C ASP A 149 -15.66 -0.53 -8.69
N MET A 150 -14.46 -1.12 -8.79
CA MET A 150 -14.28 -2.43 -9.42
C MET A 150 -14.92 -3.53 -8.55
N ILE A 151 -15.69 -4.42 -9.18
CA ILE A 151 -16.39 -5.51 -8.49
C ILE A 151 -15.59 -6.81 -8.65
N PRO A 152 -15.31 -7.56 -7.57
CA PRO A 152 -15.70 -7.29 -6.18
C PRO A 152 -14.85 -6.20 -5.54
N GLU A 153 -15.44 -5.52 -4.55
CA GLU A 153 -14.75 -4.53 -3.71
C GLU A 153 -13.68 -5.15 -2.79
N LYS A 154 -13.48 -6.47 -2.82
CA LYS A 154 -12.44 -7.18 -2.05
C LYS A 154 -11.03 -6.70 -2.41
N ASP A 155 -10.23 -6.36 -1.39
CA ASP A 155 -8.87 -5.79 -1.55
C ASP A 155 -7.74 -6.75 -1.19
N THR A 156 -8.03 -7.87 -0.51
CA THR A 156 -7.03 -8.85 -0.06
C THR A 156 -7.41 -10.25 -0.50
N TYR A 157 -6.50 -10.97 -1.15
CA TYR A 157 -6.64 -12.35 -1.61
C TYR A 157 -5.53 -13.22 -1.04
N LYS A 158 -5.66 -14.54 -1.16
CA LYS A 158 -4.59 -15.49 -0.85
C LYS A 158 -3.92 -16.02 -2.11
N VAL A 159 -2.69 -16.48 -2.01
CA VAL A 159 -2.07 -17.31 -3.06
C VAL A 159 -2.99 -18.48 -3.38
N GLY A 160 -3.20 -18.76 -4.67
CA GLY A 160 -4.13 -19.79 -5.14
C GLY A 160 -5.61 -19.39 -5.12
N GLU A 161 -5.99 -18.30 -4.44
CA GLU A 161 -7.36 -17.80 -4.45
C GLU A 161 -7.66 -17.10 -5.78
N LYS A 162 -8.70 -17.56 -6.48
CA LYS A 162 -9.10 -16.97 -7.75
C LYS A 162 -9.67 -15.56 -7.56
N VAL A 163 -9.04 -14.57 -8.18
CA VAL A 163 -9.56 -13.21 -8.38
C VAL A 163 -10.50 -13.25 -9.57
N VAL A 164 -11.79 -13.00 -9.36
CA VAL A 164 -12.80 -12.90 -10.43
C VAL A 164 -13.33 -11.48 -10.45
N VAL A 165 -13.18 -10.77 -11.56
CA VAL A 165 -13.66 -9.39 -11.70
C VAL A 165 -14.98 -9.39 -12.47
N ASN A 166 -16.03 -8.86 -11.86
CA ASN A 166 -17.40 -8.85 -12.38
C ASN A 166 -17.80 -7.50 -12.98
N GLY A 167 -16.81 -6.63 -13.23
CA GLY A 167 -16.99 -5.33 -13.86
C GLY A 167 -16.74 -4.17 -12.91
N VAL A 168 -17.46 -3.07 -13.15
CA VAL A 168 -17.38 -1.82 -12.38
C VAL A 168 -18.81 -1.44 -12.00
N ASP A 169 -19.02 -1.02 -10.76
CA ASP A 169 -20.33 -0.56 -10.31
C ASP A 169 -20.69 0.79 -10.96
N ASN A 170 -21.98 1.15 -10.92
CA ASN A 170 -22.45 2.48 -11.31
C ASN A 170 -21.98 3.01 -12.67
N LEU A 171 -21.75 2.13 -13.66
CA LEU A 171 -21.42 2.54 -15.02
C LEU A 171 -22.55 3.38 -15.64
N ARG A 172 -22.22 4.61 -16.04
CA ARG A 172 -23.16 5.58 -16.66
C ARG A 172 -22.77 5.89 -18.10
N GLY A 173 -23.66 6.56 -18.82
CA GLY A 173 -23.48 6.88 -20.24
C GLY A 173 -23.90 5.72 -21.14
N ARG A 174 -23.02 5.30 -22.06
CA ARG A 174 -23.28 4.18 -22.98
C ARG A 174 -23.72 2.94 -22.19
N LYS A 175 -24.72 2.22 -22.69
CA LYS A 175 -25.26 1.02 -22.03
C LYS A 175 -24.51 -0.24 -22.48
N GLY A 176 -24.49 -1.24 -21.62
CA GLY A 176 -23.92 -2.56 -21.90
C GLY A 176 -24.82 -3.42 -22.82
N PRO A 177 -24.63 -4.75 -22.81
CA PRO A 177 -23.71 -5.51 -21.95
C PRO A 177 -22.24 -5.15 -22.12
N TYR A 178 -21.45 -5.38 -21.07
CA TYR A 178 -20.02 -5.12 -21.04
C TYR A 178 -19.26 -6.45 -20.98
N THR A 179 -18.15 -6.50 -21.72
CA THR A 179 -17.13 -7.52 -21.54
C THR A 179 -15.82 -6.85 -21.13
N PHE A 180 -14.96 -7.60 -20.45
CA PHE A 180 -13.79 -7.08 -19.78
C PHE A 180 -12.54 -7.90 -20.11
N ARG A 181 -11.40 -7.22 -20.07
CA ARG A 181 -10.05 -7.81 -20.12
C ARG A 181 -9.31 -7.35 -18.88
N LEU A 182 -8.64 -8.28 -18.20
CA LEU A 182 -7.89 -8.00 -16.98
C LEU A 182 -6.40 -8.17 -17.26
N HIS A 183 -5.61 -7.14 -17.01
CA HIS A 183 -4.16 -7.24 -16.93
C HIS A 183 -3.72 -7.07 -15.49
N ILE A 184 -2.57 -7.64 -15.14
CA ILE A 184 -2.06 -7.60 -13.77
C ILE A 184 -0.68 -6.98 -13.80
N PHE A 185 -0.46 -5.99 -12.95
CA PHE A 185 0.88 -5.46 -12.69
C PHE A 185 1.35 -5.94 -11.32
N ASP A 186 2.42 -6.74 -11.30
CA ASP A 186 3.13 -7.15 -10.10
C ASP A 186 4.04 -6.01 -9.64
N ALA A 187 3.67 -5.34 -8.55
CA ALA A 187 4.40 -4.18 -8.05
C ALA A 187 5.74 -4.57 -7.42
N ASN A 188 5.84 -5.78 -6.86
CA ASN A 188 7.01 -6.32 -6.20
C ASN A 188 8.14 -6.57 -7.21
N GLU A 189 7.79 -7.18 -8.35
CA GLU A 189 8.75 -7.41 -9.44
C GLU A 189 8.83 -6.24 -10.43
N GLY A 190 7.85 -5.34 -10.40
CA GLY A 190 7.72 -4.25 -11.35
C GLY A 190 7.47 -4.74 -12.78
N LYS A 191 6.67 -5.80 -12.94
CA LYS A 191 6.41 -6.49 -14.22
C LYS A 191 4.92 -6.61 -14.50
N TRP A 192 4.59 -6.53 -15.79
CA TRP A 192 3.26 -6.84 -16.28
C TRP A 192 3.10 -8.34 -16.50
N ILE A 193 2.10 -8.91 -15.86
CA ILE A 193 1.54 -10.23 -16.16
C ILE A 193 0.33 -9.95 -17.06
N MET A 194 0.62 -9.91 -18.36
CA MET A 194 -0.40 -9.59 -19.37
C MET A 194 -1.22 -10.83 -19.67
N ASP A 195 -2.54 -10.71 -19.51
CA ASP A 195 -3.46 -11.67 -20.08
C ASP A 195 -3.52 -11.44 -21.60
N LYS A 196 -3.17 -12.48 -22.38
CA LYS A 196 -3.35 -12.48 -23.84
C LYS A 196 -4.77 -12.92 -24.21
N ASP A 197 -5.71 -12.84 -23.28
CA ASP A 197 -7.08 -13.20 -23.53
C ASP A 197 -7.90 -12.06 -24.14
N THR A 198 -8.96 -12.46 -24.84
CA THR A 198 -9.97 -11.54 -25.38
C THR A 198 -10.95 -11.10 -24.28
N TYR A 199 -11.72 -10.05 -24.56
CA TYR A 199 -12.75 -9.55 -23.65
C TYR A 199 -13.80 -10.64 -23.31
N ARG A 200 -14.14 -10.79 -22.03
CA ARG A 200 -15.12 -11.77 -21.49
C ARG A 200 -15.94 -11.19 -20.33
N GLU A 201 -17.05 -11.82 -19.96
CA GLU A 201 -17.95 -11.30 -18.92
C GLU A 201 -17.30 -11.23 -17.52
N ASN A 202 -16.53 -12.27 -17.16
CA ASN A 202 -15.91 -12.38 -15.84
C ASN A 202 -14.43 -12.79 -15.99
N PRO A 203 -13.52 -11.85 -16.31
CA PRO A 203 -12.10 -12.16 -16.32
C PRO A 203 -11.62 -12.59 -14.93
N GLU A 204 -10.72 -13.55 -14.93
CA GLU A 204 -10.20 -14.17 -13.72
C GLU A 204 -8.70 -14.31 -13.78
N TRP A 205 -8.06 -14.25 -12.61
CA TRP A 205 -6.64 -14.48 -12.44
C TRP A 205 -6.40 -15.17 -11.10
N THR A 206 -5.44 -16.09 -11.05
CA THR A 206 -5.04 -16.76 -9.80
C THR A 206 -3.59 -16.39 -9.50
N PRO A 207 -3.31 -15.68 -8.40
CA PRO A 207 -1.95 -15.39 -7.98
C PRO A 207 -1.24 -16.66 -7.53
N ASP A 208 0.03 -16.79 -7.90
CA ASP A 208 0.90 -17.91 -7.54
C ASP A 208 1.90 -17.58 -6.43
N LYS A 209 1.94 -16.32 -5.98
CA LYS A 209 2.85 -15.82 -4.95
C LYS A 209 2.26 -14.60 -4.23
N PRO A 210 2.71 -14.30 -3.00
CA PRO A 210 2.25 -13.13 -2.26
C PRO A 210 2.82 -11.84 -2.85
N GLY A 211 2.18 -10.72 -2.52
CA GLY A 211 2.66 -9.39 -2.81
C GLY A 211 1.55 -8.40 -3.13
N THR A 212 1.92 -7.17 -3.47
CA THR A 212 0.98 -6.16 -3.93
C THR A 212 0.86 -6.15 -5.45
N TYR A 213 -0.38 -6.12 -5.95
CA TYR A 213 -0.69 -6.12 -7.38
C TYR A 213 -1.62 -4.97 -7.73
N VAL A 214 -1.53 -4.50 -8.97
CA VAL A 214 -2.52 -3.59 -9.55
C VAL A 214 -3.30 -4.35 -10.61
N LEU A 215 -4.61 -4.50 -10.38
CA LEU A 215 -5.58 -4.96 -11.36
C LEU A 215 -5.83 -3.82 -12.35
N ASP A 216 -5.59 -4.10 -13.63
CA ASP A 216 -5.83 -3.20 -14.75
C ASP A 216 -6.98 -3.75 -15.60
N LEU A 217 -8.19 -3.25 -15.34
CA LEU A 217 -9.41 -3.70 -15.98
C LEU A 217 -9.76 -2.80 -17.15
N TRP A 218 -9.82 -3.39 -18.34
CA TRP A 218 -10.37 -2.75 -19.52
C TRP A 218 -11.77 -3.29 -19.76
N GLY A 219 -12.73 -2.41 -20.03
CA GLY A 219 -14.10 -2.78 -20.33
C GLY A 219 -14.55 -2.26 -21.69
N ILE A 220 -15.41 -3.00 -22.36
CA ILE A 220 -16.00 -2.58 -23.62
C ILE A 220 -17.48 -2.91 -23.72
N SER A 221 -18.26 -1.95 -24.20
CA SER A 221 -19.69 -2.10 -24.42
C SER A 221 -19.93 -2.85 -25.74
N SER A 222 -20.93 -3.72 -25.78
CA SER A 222 -21.45 -4.28 -27.03
C SER A 222 -22.05 -3.24 -27.98
N ASN A 223 -22.20 -1.99 -27.55
CA ASN A 223 -22.70 -0.87 -28.35
C ASN A 223 -21.57 0.10 -28.76
N THR A 224 -20.31 -0.30 -28.60
CA THR A 224 -19.18 0.57 -28.94
C THR A 224 -19.00 0.76 -30.44
N VAL A 225 -18.52 1.94 -30.84
CA VAL A 225 -18.06 2.22 -32.21
C VAL A 225 -16.77 1.46 -32.56
N HIS A 226 -16.11 0.86 -31.57
CA HIS A 226 -14.87 0.12 -31.74
C HIS A 226 -15.05 -1.38 -32.05
N LEU A 227 -16.28 -1.90 -32.08
CA LEU A 227 -16.54 -3.33 -32.23
C LEU A 227 -15.91 -3.91 -33.50
N SER A 228 -16.06 -3.21 -34.64
CA SER A 228 -15.49 -3.65 -35.91
C SER A 228 -13.96 -3.70 -35.89
N LYS A 229 -13.33 -2.81 -35.12
CA LYS A 229 -11.86 -2.79 -34.96
C LYS A 229 -11.38 -3.97 -34.13
N LEU A 230 -12.12 -4.35 -33.08
CA LEU A 230 -11.80 -5.53 -32.28
C LEU A 230 -12.08 -6.85 -33.00
N GLN A 231 -13.10 -6.88 -33.87
CA GLN A 231 -13.31 -8.05 -34.73
C GLN A 231 -12.14 -8.26 -35.70
N ALA A 232 -11.55 -7.16 -36.19
CA ALA A 232 -10.38 -7.22 -37.06
C ALA A 232 -9.07 -7.56 -36.32
N ASP A 233 -8.91 -7.04 -35.10
CA ASP A 233 -7.79 -7.34 -34.22
C ASP A 233 -8.27 -7.46 -32.76
N PRO A 234 -8.50 -8.68 -32.27
CA PRO A 234 -8.95 -8.90 -30.89
C PRO A 234 -7.96 -8.39 -29.85
N PHE A 235 -6.70 -8.13 -30.19
CA PHE A 235 -5.66 -7.62 -29.28
C PHE A 235 -5.46 -6.12 -29.37
N ALA A 236 -6.22 -5.43 -30.22
CA ALA A 236 -6.13 -3.99 -30.32
C ALA A 236 -6.42 -3.31 -28.97
N ARG A 237 -5.68 -2.23 -28.70
CA ARG A 237 -5.79 -1.45 -27.45
C ARG A 237 -6.96 -0.47 -27.50
N PHE A 238 -8.17 -1.01 -27.67
CA PHE A 238 -9.41 -0.25 -27.58
C PHE A 238 -10.18 -0.68 -26.35
N PHE A 239 -10.59 0.29 -25.55
CA PHE A 239 -11.42 0.12 -24.37
C PHE A 239 -12.37 1.32 -24.27
N ASP A 240 -13.55 1.09 -23.72
CA ASP A 240 -14.47 2.16 -23.33
C ASP A 240 -14.29 2.56 -21.86
N ILE A 241 -13.78 1.62 -21.06
CA ILE A 241 -13.52 1.72 -19.64
C ILE A 241 -12.08 1.29 -19.39
N TRP A 242 -11.36 2.06 -18.60
CA TRP A 242 -10.12 1.63 -17.96
C TRP A 242 -10.26 1.92 -16.47
N LYS A 243 -10.12 0.91 -15.62
CA LYS A 243 -10.21 1.04 -14.16
C LYS A 243 -9.03 0.33 -13.51
N LEU A 244 -8.41 0.97 -12.53
CA LEU A 244 -7.36 0.37 -11.72
C LEU A 244 -7.84 0.03 -10.32
N LYS A 245 -7.30 -1.05 -9.76
CA LYS A 245 -7.48 -1.40 -8.36
C LYS A 245 -6.21 -2.01 -7.77
N ILE A 246 -5.81 -1.56 -6.59
CA ILE A 246 -4.72 -2.21 -5.84
C ILE A 246 -5.32 -3.36 -5.05
N ILE A 247 -4.67 -4.52 -5.09
CA ILE A 247 -4.97 -5.63 -4.19
C ILE A 247 -3.70 -6.13 -3.50
N THR A 248 -3.88 -6.73 -2.34
CA THR A 248 -2.82 -7.46 -1.64
C THR A 248 -3.08 -8.95 -1.77
N VAL A 249 -2.07 -9.71 -2.15
CA VAL A 249 -2.08 -11.17 -2.07
C VAL A 249 -1.22 -11.56 -0.89
N GLU A 250 -1.81 -12.22 0.08
CA GLU A 250 -1.11 -12.80 1.20
C GLU A 250 -0.69 -14.23 0.85
N ASP A 251 0.37 -14.71 1.48
CA ASP A 251 0.74 -16.12 1.36
C ASP A 251 -0.46 -16.99 1.66
N GLU A 252 -0.51 -18.17 1.03
CA GLU A 252 -1.21 -19.29 1.61
C GLU A 252 -0.42 -19.69 2.88
N LYS A 253 -0.40 -18.82 3.90
CA LYS A 253 -0.47 -19.36 5.25
C LYS A 253 -1.71 -20.24 5.17
N PRO A 254 -1.60 -21.55 5.51
CA PRO A 254 -2.81 -22.31 5.64
C PRO A 254 -3.73 -21.42 6.46
N ASP A 255 -4.98 -21.22 6.00
CA ASP A 255 -6.00 -20.85 6.96
C ASP A 255 -5.66 -21.69 8.18
N PRO A 256 -5.39 -21.10 9.37
CA PRO A 256 -5.32 -21.92 10.55
C PRO A 256 -6.57 -22.76 10.42
N LYS A 257 -6.42 -24.08 10.18
CA LYS A 257 -7.54 -24.98 9.91
C LYS A 257 -8.60 -24.48 10.86
N PRO A 258 -9.80 -24.05 10.41
CA PRO A 258 -10.77 -23.50 11.34
C PRO A 258 -10.77 -24.46 12.49
N ASP A 259 -10.28 -24.00 13.66
CA ASP A 259 -10.02 -24.91 14.77
C ASP A 259 -11.28 -25.73 14.84
N PRO A 260 -11.18 -27.09 14.77
CA PRO A 260 -12.34 -27.94 14.60
C PRO A 260 -13.42 -27.38 15.49
N LYS A 261 -14.48 -26.84 14.85
CA LYS A 261 -15.39 -25.87 15.45
C LYS A 261 -15.63 -26.35 16.88
N PRO A 262 -15.15 -25.63 17.92
CA PRO A 262 -15.04 -26.25 19.23
C PRO A 262 -16.40 -26.81 19.57
N ASP A 263 -16.43 -28.09 19.93
CA ASP A 263 -17.62 -28.68 20.52
C ASP A 263 -18.14 -27.70 21.57
N GLN A 264 -19.46 -27.54 21.63
CA GLN A 264 -20.13 -26.72 22.66
C GLN A 264 -19.39 -26.86 24.00
N PRO A 265 -18.90 -25.77 24.61
CA PRO A 265 -17.96 -25.91 25.71
C PRO A 265 -18.64 -26.63 26.87
N SER A 266 -18.03 -27.74 27.28
CA SER A 266 -18.19 -28.32 28.61
C SER A 266 -17.27 -27.64 29.65
N GLY A 267 -16.63 -26.52 29.30
CA GLY A 267 -15.65 -25.81 30.13
C GLY A 267 -15.90 -24.31 30.28
N ASP A 268 -15.18 -23.69 31.21
CA ASP A 268 -15.34 -22.29 31.63
C ASP A 268 -15.03 -21.27 30.52
N ILE A 269 -15.85 -20.22 30.43
CA ILE A 269 -15.63 -19.08 29.52
C ILE A 269 -14.39 -18.31 29.96
N LYS A 270 -13.43 -18.12 29.05
CA LYS A 270 -12.21 -17.34 29.24
C LYS A 270 -12.47 -15.86 29.09
N LYS A 271 -12.10 -15.06 30.09
CA LYS A 271 -12.25 -13.61 30.11
C LYS A 271 -10.94 -12.96 29.64
N ILE A 272 -10.99 -12.18 28.58
CA ILE A 272 -9.84 -11.41 28.07
C ILE A 272 -10.16 -9.92 28.17
N VAL A 273 -9.25 -9.13 28.73
CA VAL A 273 -9.37 -7.67 28.73
C VAL A 273 -8.37 -7.06 27.75
N LEU A 274 -8.88 -6.26 26.81
CA LEU A 274 -8.06 -5.43 25.93
C LEU A 274 -8.04 -4.00 26.46
N ASP A 275 -6.84 -3.46 26.69
CA ASP A 275 -6.63 -2.10 27.16
C ASP A 275 -5.97 -1.24 26.06
N PRO A 276 -6.74 -0.58 25.19
CA PRO A 276 -6.18 0.35 24.23
C PRO A 276 -5.65 1.60 24.95
N GLY A 277 -4.33 1.82 24.88
CA GLY A 277 -3.62 2.94 25.52
C GLY A 277 -4.22 4.32 25.23
N HIS A 278 -4.03 5.28 26.14
CA HIS A 278 -4.42 6.69 25.97
C HIS A 278 -5.93 6.90 25.67
N GLY A 279 -6.33 8.04 25.12
CA GLY A 279 -7.71 8.40 24.75
C GLY A 279 -8.14 9.78 25.22
N GLY A 280 -9.05 10.41 24.48
CA GLY A 280 -9.64 11.72 24.79
C GLY A 280 -8.57 12.81 24.92
N SER A 281 -8.44 13.38 26.13
CA SER A 281 -7.46 14.43 26.43
C SER A 281 -6.01 13.96 26.43
N GLU A 282 -5.77 12.65 26.41
CA GLU A 282 -4.44 12.07 26.32
C GLU A 282 -4.29 11.41 24.93
N PRO A 283 -3.66 12.06 23.94
CA PRO A 283 -3.55 11.51 22.58
C PRO A 283 -2.46 10.44 22.46
N GLY A 284 -1.60 10.29 23.47
CA GLY A 284 -0.37 9.52 23.41
C GLY A 284 0.65 10.15 22.46
N SER A 285 1.52 9.31 21.90
CA SER A 285 2.49 9.73 20.89
C SER A 285 1.77 10.29 19.66
N MET A 286 2.30 11.38 19.12
CA MET A 286 1.75 12.02 17.93
C MET A 286 2.82 12.09 16.84
N ALA A 287 2.46 11.62 15.64
CA ALA A 287 3.31 11.71 14.46
C ALA A 287 2.45 11.99 13.24
N THR A 288 2.83 12.98 12.43
CA THR A 288 2.19 13.25 11.12
C THR A 288 0.65 13.38 11.16
N GLY A 289 0.09 13.92 12.25
CA GLY A 289 -1.35 14.09 12.43
C GLY A 289 -2.11 12.86 12.93
N TYR A 290 -1.40 11.75 13.20
CA TYR A 290 -1.97 10.55 13.82
C TYR A 290 -1.70 10.55 15.32
N ARG A 291 -2.70 10.14 16.10
CA ARG A 291 -2.64 9.99 17.56
C ARG A 291 -2.51 8.50 17.88
N GLU A 292 -1.61 8.16 18.79
CA GLU A 292 -1.50 6.80 19.33
C GLU A 292 -2.84 6.28 19.89
N ALA A 293 -3.63 7.16 20.51
CA ALA A 293 -4.96 6.83 21.00
C ALA A 293 -5.92 6.28 19.91
N ASP A 294 -5.79 6.75 18.66
CA ASP A 294 -6.60 6.28 17.53
C ASP A 294 -6.14 4.90 17.06
N ALA A 295 -4.82 4.74 16.88
CA ALA A 295 -4.23 3.49 16.43
C ALA A 295 -4.48 2.33 17.41
N THR A 296 -4.28 2.58 18.70
CA THR A 296 -4.50 1.58 19.77
C THR A 296 -5.96 1.15 19.85
N LEU A 297 -6.90 2.07 19.66
CA LEU A 297 -8.34 1.75 19.63
C LEU A 297 -8.70 0.89 18.42
N ASP A 298 -8.23 1.26 17.23
CA ASP A 298 -8.50 0.50 16.00
C ASP A 298 -7.96 -0.94 16.08
N ILE A 299 -6.73 -1.12 16.57
CA ILE A 299 -6.15 -2.44 16.80
C ILE A 299 -7.00 -3.24 17.79
N ALA A 300 -7.36 -2.65 18.94
CA ALA A 300 -8.11 -3.36 19.96
C ALA A 300 -9.53 -3.76 19.51
N LEU A 301 -10.20 -2.93 18.71
CA LEU A 301 -11.52 -3.25 18.13
C LEU A 301 -11.44 -4.43 17.16
N LYS A 302 -10.44 -4.45 16.28
CA LYS A 302 -10.19 -5.57 15.36
C LYS A 302 -9.82 -6.86 16.11
N THR A 303 -8.97 -6.76 17.13
CA THR A 303 -8.64 -7.90 18.00
C THR A 303 -9.89 -8.44 18.70
N ARG A 304 -10.76 -7.57 19.21
CA ARG A 304 -12.05 -7.97 19.80
C ARG A 304 -12.93 -8.71 18.79
N GLU A 305 -13.07 -8.19 17.57
CA GLU A 305 -13.89 -8.82 16.52
C GLU A 305 -13.40 -10.24 16.18
N ILE A 306 -12.10 -10.45 16.16
CA ILE A 306 -11.50 -11.78 15.96
C ILE A 306 -11.80 -12.69 17.16
N LEU A 307 -11.51 -12.22 18.37
CA LEU A 307 -11.68 -13.01 19.59
C LEU A 307 -13.15 -13.37 19.89
N ASN A 308 -14.10 -12.51 19.53
CA ASN A 308 -15.54 -12.77 19.70
C ASN A 308 -16.06 -13.88 18.77
N GLN A 309 -15.27 -14.35 17.80
CA GLN A 309 -15.63 -15.51 16.97
C GLN A 309 -15.53 -16.83 17.75
N TYR A 310 -14.88 -16.82 18.92
CA TYR A 310 -14.68 -18.00 19.77
C TYR A 310 -15.73 -18.02 20.90
N PRO A 311 -16.68 -18.97 20.92
CA PRO A 311 -17.75 -19.01 21.93
C PRO A 311 -17.26 -19.20 23.38
N SER A 312 -16.03 -19.71 23.56
CA SER A 312 -15.37 -19.90 24.84
C SER A 312 -14.63 -18.65 25.32
N ILE A 313 -14.62 -17.55 24.56
CA ILE A 313 -13.93 -16.31 24.90
C ILE A 313 -14.95 -15.19 25.09
N LYS A 314 -14.77 -14.41 26.15
CA LYS A 314 -15.49 -13.17 26.38
C LYS A 314 -14.50 -12.01 26.52
N VAL A 315 -14.59 -11.07 25.58
CA VAL A 315 -13.73 -9.89 25.54
C VAL A 315 -14.36 -8.72 26.28
N TYR A 316 -13.54 -8.04 27.08
CA TYR A 316 -13.85 -6.77 27.73
C TYR A 316 -12.84 -5.71 27.27
N MET A 317 -13.22 -4.44 27.28
CA MET A 317 -12.33 -3.35 26.89
C MET A 317 -12.35 -2.23 27.94
N THR A 318 -11.20 -1.66 28.27
CA THR A 318 -11.12 -0.50 29.20
C THR A 318 -11.76 0.76 28.59
N ARG A 319 -11.72 0.88 27.26
CA ARG A 319 -12.50 1.85 26.47
C ARG A 319 -12.85 1.28 25.09
N GLU A 320 -14.00 1.71 24.56
CA GLU A 320 -14.49 1.35 23.22
C GLU A 320 -14.67 2.58 22.31
N SER A 321 -14.24 3.75 22.78
CA SER A 321 -14.32 5.03 22.08
C SER A 321 -13.14 5.92 22.43
N ASP A 322 -13.02 7.06 21.77
CA ASP A 322 -12.01 8.09 22.08
C ASP A 322 -12.38 8.84 23.37
N LYS A 323 -12.17 8.18 24.51
CA LYS A 323 -12.36 8.74 25.86
C LYS A 323 -11.11 8.56 26.70
N TYR A 324 -10.83 9.54 27.54
CA TYR A 324 -9.76 9.44 28.54
C TYR A 324 -10.18 8.46 29.64
N VAL A 325 -9.29 7.53 29.99
CA VAL A 325 -9.39 6.62 31.12
C VAL A 325 -8.03 6.61 31.81
N SER A 326 -7.98 6.92 33.11
CA SER A 326 -6.71 7.00 33.83
C SER A 326 -6.07 5.61 33.97
N VAL A 327 -4.75 5.56 34.15
CA VAL A 327 -4.03 4.28 34.34
C VAL A 327 -4.55 3.51 35.55
N SER A 328 -4.93 4.21 36.64
CA SER A 328 -5.54 3.59 37.82
C SER A 328 -6.91 3.00 37.49
N ASP A 329 -7.78 3.75 36.81
CA ASP A 329 -9.13 3.26 36.47
C ASP A 329 -9.07 2.05 35.52
N ARG A 330 -8.09 2.00 34.61
CA ARG A 330 -7.85 0.84 33.75
C ARG A 330 -7.46 -0.38 34.58
N ALA A 331 -6.51 -0.21 35.50
CA ALA A 331 -6.05 -1.29 36.37
C ALA A 331 -7.18 -1.77 37.29
N ASP A 332 -7.95 -0.86 37.88
CA ASP A 332 -9.11 -1.17 38.72
C ASP A 332 -10.20 -1.91 37.92
N TYR A 333 -10.47 -1.46 36.68
CA TYR A 333 -11.39 -2.15 35.79
C TYR A 333 -10.89 -3.56 35.43
N ILE A 334 -9.63 -3.70 35.00
CA ILE A 334 -9.01 -5.00 34.69
C ILE A 334 -9.13 -5.94 35.90
N ASN A 335 -8.74 -5.47 37.09
CA ASN A 335 -8.81 -6.26 38.32
C ASN A 335 -10.26 -6.63 38.68
N SER A 336 -11.23 -5.76 38.42
CA SER A 336 -12.66 -6.04 38.68
C SER A 336 -13.24 -7.11 37.75
N ILE A 337 -12.72 -7.22 36.53
CA ILE A 337 -13.11 -8.28 35.58
C ILE A 337 -12.46 -9.62 35.97
N ASP A 338 -11.31 -9.58 36.66
CA ASP A 338 -10.51 -10.73 37.04
C ASP A 338 -10.24 -11.66 35.83
N PRO A 339 -9.59 -11.14 34.77
CA PRO A 339 -9.48 -11.86 33.50
C PRO A 339 -8.43 -12.97 33.55
N ASP A 340 -8.61 -13.98 32.70
CA ASP A 340 -7.57 -14.98 32.44
C ASP A 340 -6.35 -14.36 31.72
N ALA A 341 -6.56 -13.29 30.96
CA ALA A 341 -5.50 -12.49 30.34
C ALA A 341 -5.89 -11.03 30.17
N SER A 342 -4.92 -10.12 30.35
CA SER A 342 -5.06 -8.72 29.99
C SER A 342 -3.92 -8.30 29.05
N VAL A 343 -4.27 -7.52 28.02
CA VAL A 343 -3.32 -7.05 27.00
C VAL A 343 -3.50 -5.55 26.85
N SER A 344 -2.46 -4.78 27.22
CA SER A 344 -2.41 -3.34 26.97
C SER A 344 -1.71 -3.08 25.63
N ILE A 345 -2.33 -2.26 24.79
CA ILE A 345 -1.92 -2.03 23.41
C ILE A 345 -1.43 -0.59 23.29
N HIS A 346 -0.19 -0.42 22.82
CA HIS A 346 0.50 0.87 22.68
C HIS A 346 1.31 0.93 21.38
N THR A 347 1.69 2.14 20.97
CA THR A 347 2.64 2.35 19.87
C THR A 347 3.85 3.11 20.39
N ASN A 348 5.01 2.48 20.34
CA ASN A 348 6.21 3.06 20.92
C ASN A 348 6.68 4.32 20.16
N SER A 349 7.35 5.23 20.87
CA SER A 349 7.91 6.46 20.32
C SER A 349 9.24 6.80 20.98
N CYS A 350 10.27 7.03 20.17
CA CYS A 350 11.59 7.43 20.65
C CYS A 350 12.09 8.65 19.86
N PRO A 351 11.86 9.88 20.36
CA PRO A 351 12.28 11.10 19.66
C PRO A 351 13.78 11.17 19.36
N SER A 352 14.62 10.54 20.19
CA SER A 352 16.07 10.46 20.00
C SER A 352 16.50 9.40 18.98
N ALA A 353 15.61 8.49 18.57
CA ALA A 353 15.88 7.46 17.58
C ALA A 353 14.69 7.30 16.61
N PRO A 354 14.40 8.30 15.77
CA PRO A 354 13.22 8.31 14.89
C PRO A 354 13.23 7.21 13.81
N SER A 355 14.36 6.53 13.61
CA SER A 355 14.49 5.37 12.72
C SER A 355 14.21 4.02 13.40
N ALA A 356 13.97 4.00 14.72
CA ALA A 356 13.64 2.78 15.45
C ALA A 356 12.31 2.20 14.93
N LYS A 357 12.30 0.89 14.67
CA LYS A 357 11.15 0.15 14.15
C LYS A 357 11.16 -1.28 14.68
N GLY A 358 9.98 -1.87 14.86
CA GLY A 358 9.83 -3.22 15.38
C GLY A 358 8.60 -3.34 16.29
N VAL A 359 8.41 -4.52 16.85
CA VAL A 359 7.40 -4.80 17.88
C VAL A 359 8.12 -5.37 19.09
N GLU A 360 7.60 -5.05 20.28
CA GLU A 360 8.09 -5.56 21.56
C GLU A 360 6.88 -5.83 22.46
N VAL A 361 6.99 -6.85 23.32
CA VAL A 361 5.97 -7.17 24.32
C VAL A 361 6.62 -7.05 25.70
N TRP A 362 5.97 -6.28 26.56
CA TRP A 362 6.44 -6.02 27.91
C TRP A 362 5.60 -6.83 28.88
N CYS A 363 6.25 -7.50 29.83
CA CYS A 363 5.59 -8.14 30.96
C CYS A 363 6.27 -7.69 32.26
N SER A 364 5.49 -7.61 33.35
CA SER A 364 6.05 -7.22 34.65
C SER A 364 7.05 -8.27 35.15
N VAL A 365 8.27 -7.81 35.49
CA VAL A 365 9.31 -8.63 36.12
C VAL A 365 9.26 -8.59 37.65
N GLN A 366 8.37 -7.77 38.23
CA GLN A 366 8.26 -7.57 39.68
C GLN A 366 7.31 -8.55 40.38
N CYS A 367 6.59 -9.40 39.62
CA CYS A 367 5.83 -10.53 40.17
C CYS A 367 6.62 -11.83 39.93
N PRO A 368 7.16 -12.48 40.98
CA PRO A 368 7.84 -13.76 40.88
C PRO A 368 6.99 -14.87 40.25
N GLU A 369 5.66 -14.71 40.27
CA GLU A 369 4.66 -15.65 39.75
C GLU A 369 4.25 -15.38 38.29
N ASN A 370 4.84 -14.40 37.60
CA ASN A 370 4.44 -14.01 36.24
C ASN A 370 4.99 -14.94 35.14
N GLU A 371 5.15 -16.24 35.39
CA GLU A 371 5.54 -17.21 34.36
C GLU A 371 4.50 -17.23 33.23
N GLN A 372 3.22 -17.16 33.58
CA GLN A 372 2.12 -17.12 32.62
C GLN A 372 2.14 -15.86 31.74
N GLY A 373 2.45 -14.69 32.30
CA GLY A 373 2.57 -13.47 31.50
C GLY A 373 3.82 -13.45 30.62
N LYS A 374 4.91 -14.13 31.03
CA LYS A 374 6.08 -14.34 30.16
C LYS A 374 5.78 -15.33 29.04
N GLU A 375 5.06 -16.41 29.33
CA GLU A 375 4.61 -17.38 28.33
C GLU A 375 3.68 -16.70 27.32
N LEU A 376 2.69 -15.94 27.79
CA LEU A 376 1.82 -15.15 26.94
C LEU A 376 2.61 -14.15 26.09
N ALA A 377 3.57 -13.44 26.67
CA ALA A 377 4.41 -12.50 25.92
C ALA A 377 5.21 -13.17 24.79
N ASN A 378 5.69 -14.40 25.00
CA ASN A 378 6.39 -15.20 23.99
C ASN A 378 5.47 -15.84 22.94
N LEU A 379 4.16 -15.90 23.18
CA LEU A 379 3.19 -16.43 22.21
C LEU A 379 2.64 -15.35 21.28
N VAL A 380 2.69 -14.09 21.70
CA VAL A 380 2.15 -12.93 20.95
C VAL A 380 3.13 -12.43 19.87
N LEU A 381 4.42 -12.75 19.98
CA LEU A 381 5.48 -12.48 18.99
C LEU A 381 6.20 -13.78 18.63
#